data_AF-A0A3D3UQ63-F1
#
_entry.id   AF-A0A3D3UQ63-F1
#
_cell.length_a   1.000
_cell.length_b   1.000
_cell.length_c   1.000
_cell.angle_alpha   90.00
_cell.angle_beta   90.00
_cell.angle_gamma   90.00
#
_symmetry.space_group_name_H-M   'P 1'
#
loop_
_entity.id
_entity.type
_entity.pdbx_description
1 polymer ?
#
loop_
_entity_poly.entity_id
_entity_poly.type
_entity_poly.pdbx_seq_one_letter_code
_entity_poly.pdbx_strand_id
1 'polypeptide(L)'
;MVVCLGMMLGVAAAADENLIVLPEKIDDMVPGNMMSHYLRRLAGQKFEDWKAQYEQRKTPEQIAEYQKRLRKEFLEAIGGLPERTPLNPQVTGVIQRDGYRAEKVIFESQPNHHVTALLFLPDTGKYKPPYPGVLVPCGHSANGKASEAYQTMGALLALNGMAGLVFDPIDQGERSQMLSQLPKLAGTRAHTMLGVGSILLGRNTARFEIWDGMRAIDYLQSHPEVDPKRIGCTGNSGGGTQTSYLMSLDERIVAAAPSCYITGFERLLDTIGPQDAEQNIYGQLEFGMDHADYLMMRAPTPILICAATGDFFDITGVWNSFRYAKRLYTRMEFAERIELLENDAGHNYNHIQRQGVVRWMSRWLLKRDEPIIEPEIKLLEDDELQCAPAGQVMKLEGARSTYDLNRDLEKDLAKHRKELWASGNQAGLLDRVRQTAGIRKLKELPKPEVVRYDTIERNGYQIRKMILMPEDGIYLPALMFVPGTNANKPAPPRGLVLYIHEQGKAAVTVPGGPIEAMVKAGKCVLAVDVRGTGETQQDKQNKFTDAIGLDWKDVFTAYLLGRSYVGMR
;
A
#
# COMPACT_ATOMS: atom_id res chain seq x y z
N MET A 1 -14.80 -61.83 58.96
CA MET A 1 -13.64 -61.28 58.22
C MET A 1 -13.93 -61.48 56.74
N VAL A 2 -14.54 -60.48 56.10
CA VAL A 2 -14.85 -60.43 54.67
C VAL A 2 -14.48 -59.03 54.20
N VAL A 3 -13.57 -58.96 53.24
CA VAL A 3 -13.04 -57.75 52.64
C VAL A 3 -13.99 -57.31 51.51
N CYS A 4 -14.51 -56.08 51.57
CA CYS A 4 -15.19 -55.44 50.45
C CYS A 4 -14.26 -54.39 49.83
N LEU A 5 -13.78 -54.69 48.63
CA LEU A 5 -13.10 -53.77 47.72
C LEU A 5 -14.13 -52.77 47.16
N GLY A 6 -14.01 -51.49 47.50
CA GLY A 6 -14.73 -50.42 46.81
C GLY A 6 -13.91 -49.94 45.61
N MET A 7 -14.34 -50.29 44.39
CA MET A 7 -13.83 -49.67 43.16
C MET A 7 -14.27 -48.21 43.12
N MET A 8 -13.31 -47.29 43.19
CA MET A 8 -13.53 -45.91 42.75
C MET A 8 -13.68 -45.90 41.23
N LEU A 9 -14.87 -45.56 40.75
CA LEU A 9 -15.11 -45.18 39.36
C LEU A 9 -14.34 -43.89 39.08
N GLY A 10 -13.22 -44.02 38.36
CA GLY A 10 -12.51 -42.87 37.81
C GLY A 10 -13.40 -42.17 36.80
N VAL A 11 -13.68 -40.88 37.05
CA VAL A 11 -14.15 -39.96 36.01
C VAL A 11 -13.02 -39.89 34.99
N ALA A 12 -13.24 -40.49 33.81
CA ALA A 12 -12.34 -40.29 32.68
C ALA A 12 -12.33 -38.80 32.37
N ALA A 13 -11.21 -38.14 32.70
CA ALA A 13 -10.91 -36.83 32.15
C ALA A 13 -11.01 -36.96 30.62
N ALA A 14 -11.83 -36.12 29.98
CA ALA A 14 -11.86 -36.02 28.54
C ALA A 14 -10.42 -35.72 28.09
N ALA A 15 -9.76 -36.71 27.47
CA ALA A 15 -8.54 -36.47 26.75
C ALA A 15 -8.83 -35.35 25.75
N ASP A 16 -7.91 -34.40 25.63
CA ASP A 16 -8.04 -33.23 24.76
C ASP A 16 -8.25 -33.72 23.32
N GLU A 17 -9.50 -33.81 22.88
CA GLU A 17 -9.86 -34.38 21.58
C GLU A 17 -9.29 -33.46 20.50
N ASN A 18 -8.27 -33.92 19.78
CA ASN A 18 -7.65 -33.12 18.75
C ASN A 18 -8.63 -32.92 17.58
N LEU A 19 -9.24 -31.72 17.51
CA LEU A 19 -10.13 -31.29 16.43
C LEU A 19 -9.39 -30.54 15.30
N ILE A 20 -8.06 -30.45 15.36
CA ILE A 20 -7.24 -29.92 14.28
C ILE A 20 -7.35 -30.84 13.07
N VAL A 21 -7.47 -30.22 11.90
CA VAL A 21 -7.74 -30.88 10.63
C VAL A 21 -6.50 -30.92 9.74
N LEU A 22 -5.86 -29.77 9.58
CA LEU A 22 -4.70 -29.63 8.74
C LEU A 22 -3.47 -30.16 9.47
N PRO A 23 -2.56 -30.83 8.75
CA PRO A 23 -1.23 -31.12 9.27
C PRO A 23 -0.46 -29.81 9.54
N GLU A 24 0.63 -29.91 10.30
CA GLU A 24 1.55 -28.78 10.53
C GLU A 24 2.08 -28.17 9.21
N LYS A 25 2.22 -29.01 8.18
CA LYS A 25 2.56 -28.61 6.82
C LYS A 25 1.72 -29.33 5.78
N ILE A 26 1.29 -28.60 4.76
CA ILE A 26 0.64 -29.10 3.55
C ILE A 26 1.38 -28.52 2.35
N ASP A 27 1.78 -29.34 1.38
CA ASP A 27 2.65 -28.94 0.25
C ASP A 27 3.88 -28.11 0.67
N ASP A 28 4.59 -28.59 1.70
CA ASP A 28 5.76 -27.94 2.30
C ASP A 28 5.55 -26.54 2.91
N MET A 29 4.30 -26.04 2.97
CA MET A 29 3.95 -24.78 3.60
C MET A 29 3.13 -24.98 4.89
N VAL A 30 3.28 -24.05 5.83
CA VAL A 30 2.39 -23.97 7.00
C VAL A 30 1.02 -23.49 6.52
N PRO A 31 -0.11 -24.09 6.97
CA PRO A 31 -1.46 -23.74 6.53
C PRO A 31 -1.80 -22.24 6.51
N GLY A 32 -1.34 -21.48 7.51
CA GLY A 32 -1.51 -20.03 7.53
C GLY A 32 -1.03 -19.35 6.24
N ASN A 33 0.07 -19.84 5.64
CA ASN A 33 0.67 -19.28 4.43
C ASN A 33 -0.03 -19.64 3.11
N MET A 34 -1.08 -20.47 3.13
CA MET A 34 -1.72 -20.93 1.88
C MET A 34 -2.17 -19.76 0.99
N MET A 35 -2.68 -18.68 1.60
CA MET A 35 -3.16 -17.52 0.86
C MET A 35 -2.03 -16.74 0.19
N SER A 36 -0.91 -16.54 0.90
CA SER A 36 0.30 -15.95 0.33
C SER A 36 0.82 -16.77 -0.86
N HIS A 37 0.91 -18.11 -0.74
CA HIS A 37 1.33 -18.98 -1.84
C HIS A 37 0.37 -18.93 -3.04
N TYR A 38 -0.95 -18.98 -2.79
CA TYR A 38 -1.97 -18.85 -3.84
C TYR A 38 -1.87 -17.51 -4.58
N LEU A 39 -1.80 -16.41 -3.84
CA LEU A 39 -1.71 -15.06 -4.42
C LEU A 39 -0.40 -14.84 -5.17
N ARG A 40 0.73 -15.36 -4.67
CA ARG A 40 2.02 -15.31 -5.37
C ARG A 40 1.99 -16.04 -6.71
N ARG A 41 1.30 -17.19 -6.80
CA ARG A 41 1.12 -17.91 -8.07
C ARG A 41 0.36 -17.05 -9.09
N LEU A 42 -0.71 -16.38 -8.65
CA LEU A 42 -1.48 -15.47 -9.50
C LEU A 42 -0.64 -14.27 -9.94
N ALA A 43 0.15 -13.68 -9.04
CA ALA A 43 1.06 -12.58 -9.35
C ALA A 43 2.15 -13.02 -10.34
N GLY A 44 2.70 -14.23 -10.17
CA GLY A 44 3.68 -14.83 -11.08
C GLY A 44 3.21 -14.84 -12.54
N GLN A 45 1.95 -15.21 -12.78
CA GLN A 45 1.37 -15.15 -14.13
C GLN A 45 1.35 -13.71 -14.67
N LYS A 46 1.00 -12.72 -13.84
CA LYS A 46 0.99 -11.31 -14.25
C LYS A 46 2.38 -10.78 -14.57
N PHE A 47 3.41 -11.25 -13.87
CA PHE A 47 4.80 -10.89 -14.19
C PHE A 47 5.24 -11.44 -15.54
N GLU A 48 4.90 -12.69 -15.85
CA GLU A 48 5.21 -13.28 -17.16
C GLU A 48 4.44 -12.59 -18.30
N ASP A 49 3.16 -12.28 -18.09
CA ASP A 49 2.36 -11.52 -19.06
C ASP A 49 2.97 -10.13 -19.30
N TRP A 50 3.38 -9.43 -18.24
CA TRP A 50 4.03 -8.12 -18.33
C TRP A 50 5.35 -8.20 -19.13
N LYS A 51 6.22 -9.17 -18.82
CA LYS A 51 7.50 -9.39 -19.52
C LYS A 51 7.27 -9.69 -21.01
N ALA A 52 6.28 -10.52 -21.33
CA ALA A 52 5.92 -10.83 -22.71
C ALA A 52 5.44 -9.59 -23.48
N GLN A 53 4.56 -8.77 -22.87
CA GLN A 53 4.09 -7.53 -23.47
C GLN A 53 5.23 -6.49 -23.62
N TYR A 54 6.18 -6.46 -22.68
CA TYR A 54 7.36 -5.59 -22.73
C TYR A 54 8.21 -5.79 -23.99
N GLU A 55 8.41 -7.04 -24.40
CA GLU A 55 9.21 -7.34 -25.59
C GLU A 55 8.51 -7.00 -26.92
N GLN A 56 7.18 -6.80 -26.90
CA GLN A 56 6.42 -6.38 -28.07
C GLN A 56 6.56 -4.88 -28.38
N ARG A 57 6.92 -4.05 -27.39
CA ARG A 57 7.04 -2.59 -27.51
C ARG A 57 8.37 -2.18 -28.15
N LYS A 58 8.41 -2.01 -29.46
CA LYS A 58 9.66 -1.80 -30.23
C LYS A 58 9.84 -0.37 -30.76
N THR A 59 8.75 0.34 -31.08
CA THR A 59 8.83 1.68 -31.68
C THR A 59 8.44 2.78 -30.69
N PRO A 60 8.88 4.04 -30.92
CA PRO A 60 8.46 5.18 -30.11
C PRO A 60 6.94 5.35 -30.00
N GLU A 61 6.18 5.06 -31.05
CA GLU A 61 4.72 5.17 -31.08
C GLU A 61 4.07 4.16 -30.15
N GLN A 62 4.51 2.89 -30.20
CA GLN A 62 4.02 1.84 -29.30
C GLN A 62 4.32 2.15 -27.83
N ILE A 63 5.50 2.74 -27.57
CA ILE A 63 5.88 3.19 -26.23
C ILE A 63 4.98 4.35 -25.79
N ALA A 64 4.72 5.34 -26.64
CA ALA A 64 3.86 6.48 -26.32
C ALA A 64 2.41 6.06 -26.03
N GLU A 65 1.86 5.10 -26.79
CA GLU A 65 0.54 4.51 -26.55
C GLU A 65 0.50 3.80 -25.18
N TYR A 66 1.53 3.02 -24.87
CA TYR A 66 1.67 2.34 -23.59
C TYR A 66 1.73 3.32 -22.41
N GLN A 67 2.57 4.36 -22.51
CA GLN A 67 2.68 5.43 -21.51
C GLN A 67 1.35 6.15 -21.28
N LYS A 68 0.60 6.44 -22.36
CA LYS A 68 -0.71 7.08 -22.28
C LYS A 68 -1.73 6.18 -21.58
N ARG A 69 -1.77 4.89 -21.93
CA ARG A 69 -2.65 3.90 -21.31
C ARG A 69 -2.38 3.77 -19.81
N LEU A 70 -1.13 3.54 -19.42
CA LEU A 70 -0.78 3.36 -18.01
C LEU A 70 -1.07 4.59 -17.15
N ARG A 71 -0.80 5.81 -17.66
CA ARG A 71 -1.15 7.04 -16.93
C ARG A 71 -2.65 7.14 -16.69
N LYS A 72 -3.46 6.78 -17.69
CA LYS A 72 -4.92 6.76 -17.58
C LYS A 72 -5.38 5.74 -16.54
N GLU A 73 -4.92 4.48 -16.65
CA GLU A 73 -5.31 3.40 -15.75
C GLU A 73 -4.87 3.68 -14.30
N PHE A 74 -3.67 4.23 -14.08
CA PHE A 74 -3.21 4.62 -12.76
C PHE A 74 -4.10 5.74 -12.18
N LEU A 75 -4.39 6.81 -12.94
CA LEU A 75 -5.30 7.87 -12.48
C LEU A 75 -6.70 7.35 -12.14
N GLU A 76 -7.23 6.41 -12.94
CA GLU A 76 -8.51 5.75 -12.66
C GLU A 76 -8.44 4.91 -11.38
N ALA A 77 -7.37 4.14 -11.18
CA ALA A 77 -7.18 3.25 -10.04
C ALA A 77 -7.00 3.97 -8.69
N ILE A 78 -6.59 5.24 -8.69
CA ILE A 78 -6.54 6.07 -7.47
C ILE A 78 -7.83 6.86 -7.21
N GLY A 79 -8.83 6.75 -8.09
CA GLY A 79 -10.11 7.46 -7.98
C GLY A 79 -10.09 8.88 -8.58
N GLY A 80 -9.16 9.15 -9.50
CA GLY A 80 -8.96 10.46 -10.13
C GLY A 80 -8.39 11.52 -9.20
N LEU A 81 -8.11 12.70 -9.75
CA LEU A 81 -7.61 13.87 -9.02
C LEU A 81 -8.72 14.93 -8.90
N PRO A 82 -8.72 15.75 -7.84
CA PRO A 82 -9.70 16.82 -7.70
C PRO A 82 -9.40 17.98 -8.66
N GLU A 83 -10.29 18.96 -8.72
CA GLU A 83 -10.04 20.21 -9.45
C GLU A 83 -9.04 21.10 -8.71
N ARG A 84 -8.26 21.90 -9.46
CA ARG A 84 -7.37 22.90 -8.86
C ARG A 84 -8.18 24.06 -8.28
N THR A 85 -7.92 24.39 -7.02
CA THR A 85 -8.47 25.58 -6.33
C THR A 85 -7.38 26.64 -6.13
N PRO A 86 -7.65 27.85 -5.61
CA PRO A 86 -6.60 28.76 -5.17
C PRO A 86 -5.68 28.10 -4.12
N LEU A 87 -4.38 28.39 -4.17
CA LEU A 87 -3.39 27.87 -3.21
C LEU A 87 -3.42 28.60 -1.85
N ASN A 88 -3.92 29.84 -1.80
CA ASN A 88 -3.87 30.71 -0.62
C ASN A 88 -2.52 30.65 0.14
N PRO A 89 -1.37 30.78 -0.54
CA PRO A 89 -0.08 30.56 0.09
C PRO A 89 0.26 31.69 1.08
N GLN A 90 0.88 31.33 2.19
CA GLN A 90 1.36 32.25 3.21
C GLN A 90 2.80 31.93 3.57
N VAL A 91 3.69 32.92 3.43
CA VAL A 91 5.03 32.87 3.99
C VAL A 91 4.95 33.30 5.44
N THR A 92 5.16 32.35 6.35
CA THR A 92 5.00 32.51 7.81
C THR A 92 6.31 32.88 8.50
N GLY A 93 7.43 32.81 7.78
CA GLY A 93 8.73 33.26 8.26
C GLY A 93 9.82 33.03 7.22
N VAL A 94 10.95 33.70 7.40
CA VAL A 94 12.14 33.55 6.56
C VAL A 94 13.35 33.37 7.47
N ILE A 95 14.16 32.38 7.14
CA ILE A 95 15.35 32.02 7.90
C ILE A 95 16.57 32.25 7.00
N GLN A 96 17.40 33.21 7.37
CA GLN A 96 18.66 33.46 6.66
C GLN A 96 19.71 32.42 7.05
N ARG A 97 20.46 31.95 6.06
CA ARG A 97 21.62 31.05 6.22
C ARG A 97 22.78 31.55 5.35
N ASP A 98 23.94 30.94 5.54
CA ASP A 98 25.10 31.21 4.70
C ASP A 98 24.89 30.59 3.31
N GLY A 99 24.81 31.42 2.28
CA GLY A 99 24.63 31.01 0.88
C GLY A 99 23.21 30.65 0.44
N TYR A 100 22.21 30.69 1.33
CA TYR A 100 20.79 30.48 1.00
C TYR A 100 19.85 31.09 2.05
N ARG A 101 18.55 31.12 1.76
CA ARG A 101 17.49 31.38 2.75
C ARG A 101 16.43 30.28 2.68
N ALA A 102 15.72 30.04 3.77
CA ALA A 102 14.58 29.13 3.81
C ALA A 102 13.31 29.91 4.17
N GLU A 103 12.30 29.83 3.31
CA GLU A 103 10.97 30.41 3.56
C GLU A 103 10.05 29.32 4.11
N LYS A 104 9.34 29.64 5.18
CA LYS A 104 8.34 28.77 5.81
C LYS A 104 6.99 29.03 5.18
N VAL A 105 6.41 28.03 4.54
CA VAL A 105 5.23 28.21 3.69
C VAL A 105 4.10 27.31 4.16
N ILE A 106 2.90 27.86 4.23
CA ILE A 106 1.66 27.09 4.29
C ILE A 106 0.84 27.42 3.04
N PHE A 107 0.28 26.40 2.40
CA PHE A 107 -0.67 26.59 1.30
C PHE A 107 -1.75 25.51 1.33
N GLU A 108 -2.83 25.73 0.60
CA GLU A 108 -3.95 24.80 0.46
C GLU A 108 -3.79 23.94 -0.80
N SER A 109 -3.72 22.62 -0.64
CA SER A 109 -3.79 21.71 -1.80
C SER A 109 -5.25 21.46 -2.23
N GLN A 110 -6.18 21.54 -1.29
CA GLN A 110 -7.63 21.58 -1.46
C GLN A 110 -8.22 22.58 -0.45
N PRO A 111 -9.45 23.07 -0.61
CA PRO A 111 -10.04 24.06 0.30
C PRO A 111 -9.92 23.66 1.78
N ASN A 112 -9.20 24.47 2.55
CA ASN A 112 -8.85 24.28 3.96
C ASN A 112 -8.04 23.00 4.30
N HIS A 113 -7.54 22.27 3.31
CA HIS A 113 -6.59 21.17 3.50
C HIS A 113 -5.17 21.69 3.25
N HIS A 114 -4.42 21.86 4.33
CA HIS A 114 -3.17 22.61 4.32
C HIS A 114 -1.94 21.69 4.16
N VAL A 115 -0.96 22.18 3.41
CA VAL A 115 0.37 21.62 3.23
C VAL A 115 1.38 22.61 3.79
N THR A 116 2.30 22.12 4.61
CA THR A 116 3.41 22.87 5.22
C THR A 116 4.70 22.53 4.51
N ALA A 117 5.51 23.54 4.18
CA ALA A 117 6.71 23.37 3.38
C ALA A 117 7.81 24.37 3.75
N LEU A 118 9.04 24.00 3.41
CA LEU A 118 10.22 24.86 3.43
C LEU A 118 10.71 25.06 2.00
N LEU A 119 10.73 26.31 1.55
CA LEU A 119 11.30 26.70 0.26
C LEU A 119 12.71 27.25 0.47
N PHE A 120 13.72 26.45 0.12
CA PHE A 120 15.13 26.82 0.15
C PHE A 120 15.48 27.54 -1.15
N LEU A 121 15.93 28.80 -1.04
CA LEU A 121 16.26 29.67 -2.16
C LEU A 121 17.75 30.03 -2.14
N PRO A 122 18.45 29.95 -3.29
CA PRO A 122 19.83 30.40 -3.39
C PRO A 122 20.01 31.85 -2.97
N ASP A 123 21.21 32.19 -2.48
CA ASP A 123 21.59 33.59 -2.26
C ASP A 123 21.66 34.35 -3.60
N THR A 124 20.95 35.48 -3.68
CA THR A 124 20.85 36.33 -4.88
C THR A 124 22.19 36.96 -5.31
N GLY A 125 23.14 37.11 -4.39
CA GLY A 125 24.49 37.60 -4.65
C GLY A 125 25.38 36.57 -5.35
N LYS A 126 25.09 35.27 -5.19
CA LYS A 126 25.83 34.17 -5.83
C LYS A 126 25.13 33.65 -7.09
N TYR A 127 23.80 33.56 -7.06
CA TYR A 127 22.99 33.05 -8.17
C TYR A 127 21.86 34.02 -8.51
N LYS A 128 21.69 34.34 -9.81
CA LYS A 128 20.61 35.23 -10.26
C LYS A 128 19.32 34.43 -10.52
N PRO A 129 18.15 34.87 -10.02
CA PRO A 129 16.87 34.27 -10.39
C PRO A 129 16.53 34.55 -11.87
N PRO A 130 15.63 33.77 -12.49
CA PRO A 130 14.87 32.67 -11.90
C PRO A 130 15.66 31.36 -11.80
N TYR A 131 15.53 30.68 -10.66
CA TYR A 131 16.19 29.41 -10.34
C TYR A 131 15.35 28.22 -10.84
N PRO A 132 15.94 27.14 -11.38
CA PRO A 132 15.21 25.88 -11.46
C PRO A 132 14.66 25.47 -10.10
N GLY A 133 13.44 24.95 -10.06
CA GLY A 133 12.83 24.40 -8.85
C GLY A 133 13.03 22.89 -8.78
N VAL A 134 13.24 22.35 -7.59
CA VAL A 134 13.25 20.92 -7.32
C VAL A 134 12.30 20.64 -6.17
N LEU A 135 11.26 19.86 -6.45
CA LEU A 135 10.35 19.36 -5.42
C LEU A 135 11.02 18.23 -4.65
N VAL A 136 10.91 18.26 -3.33
CA VAL A 136 11.48 17.28 -2.41
C VAL A 136 10.40 16.71 -1.50
N PRO A 137 9.59 15.73 -1.97
CA PRO A 137 8.68 15.01 -1.08
C PRO A 137 9.45 14.26 0.00
N CYS A 138 9.01 14.37 1.25
CA CYS A 138 9.59 13.61 2.34
C CYS A 138 9.05 12.16 2.35
N GLY A 139 9.89 11.21 2.73
CA GLY A 139 9.50 9.86 3.13
C GLY A 139 8.98 9.81 4.56
N HIS A 140 8.96 8.61 5.15
CA HIS A 140 8.29 8.35 6.43
C HIS A 140 9.04 8.83 7.70
N SER A 141 9.62 10.03 7.66
CA SER A 141 10.18 10.69 8.86
C SER A 141 9.06 11.26 9.73
N ALA A 142 9.08 10.98 11.03
CA ALA A 142 8.01 11.43 11.94
C ALA A 142 7.87 12.96 11.97
N ASN A 143 8.99 13.69 11.94
CA ASN A 143 9.02 15.15 11.90
C ASN A 143 9.06 15.74 10.46
N GLY A 144 8.81 14.93 9.43
CA GLY A 144 8.61 15.38 8.06
C GLY A 144 9.79 16.21 7.51
N LYS A 145 9.49 17.43 7.04
CA LYS A 145 10.45 18.38 6.45
C LYS A 145 11.56 18.83 7.40
N ALA A 146 11.36 18.67 8.71
CA ALA A 146 12.36 18.98 9.73
C ALA A 146 13.41 17.89 9.91
N SER A 147 13.26 16.70 9.31
CA SER A 147 14.31 15.69 9.41
C SER A 147 15.60 16.14 8.70
N GLU A 148 16.75 15.77 9.27
CA GLU A 148 18.09 16.08 8.73
C GLU A 148 18.19 15.84 7.22
N ALA A 149 17.79 14.66 6.75
CA ALA A 149 17.97 14.27 5.36
C ALA A 149 17.31 15.24 4.37
N TYR A 150 16.11 15.74 4.70
CA TYR A 150 15.37 16.65 3.82
C TYR A 150 15.80 18.11 3.97
N GLN A 151 16.14 18.56 5.19
CA GLN A 151 16.76 19.86 5.40
C GLN A 151 18.06 19.99 4.60
N THR A 152 18.94 18.99 4.74
CA THR A 152 20.23 18.93 4.05
C THR A 152 20.05 18.90 2.53
N MET A 153 19.08 18.13 2.02
CA MET A 153 18.78 18.10 0.58
C MET A 153 18.31 19.46 0.06
N GLY A 154 17.37 20.12 0.75
CA GLY A 154 16.88 21.45 0.40
C GLY A 154 17.99 22.50 0.39
N ALA A 155 18.81 22.53 1.43
CA ALA A 155 19.96 23.42 1.53
C ALA A 155 21.01 23.14 0.44
N LEU A 156 21.32 21.87 0.15
CA LEU A 156 22.31 21.49 -0.85
C LEU A 156 21.89 21.90 -2.27
N LEU A 157 20.60 21.84 -2.60
CA LEU A 157 20.05 22.38 -3.85
C LEU A 157 20.29 23.89 -3.94
N ALA A 158 19.93 24.64 -2.89
CA ALA A 158 20.05 26.10 -2.86
C ALA A 158 21.52 26.56 -2.97
N LEU A 159 22.42 25.90 -2.25
CA LEU A 159 23.87 26.14 -2.32
C LEU A 159 24.47 25.90 -3.72
N ASN A 160 23.74 25.18 -4.58
CA ASN A 160 24.10 24.84 -5.95
C ASN A 160 23.21 25.54 -7.01
N GLY A 161 22.47 26.59 -6.64
CA GLY A 161 21.76 27.46 -7.59
C GLY A 161 20.39 26.95 -8.03
N MET A 162 19.78 26.03 -7.28
CA MET A 162 18.42 25.52 -7.53
C MET A 162 17.54 25.77 -6.31
N ALA A 163 16.29 26.16 -6.51
CA ALA A 163 15.31 26.25 -5.43
C ALA A 163 14.88 24.84 -5.01
N GLY A 164 14.84 24.55 -3.71
CA GLY A 164 14.37 23.27 -3.16
C GLY A 164 13.09 23.45 -2.35
N LEU A 165 11.99 22.80 -2.72
CA LEU A 165 10.75 22.82 -1.93
C LEU A 165 10.55 21.49 -1.22
N VAL A 166 10.75 21.48 0.09
CA VAL A 166 10.55 20.32 0.96
C VAL A 166 9.19 20.44 1.65
N PHE A 167 8.30 19.46 1.56
CA PHE A 167 6.97 19.54 2.16
C PHE A 167 6.64 18.34 3.06
N ASP A 168 5.84 18.59 4.09
CA ASP A 168 5.39 17.54 5.02
C ASP A 168 4.40 16.59 4.31
N PRO A 169 4.59 15.27 4.44
CA PRO A 169 3.60 14.27 4.03
C PRO A 169 2.38 14.32 4.93
N ILE A 170 1.29 13.69 4.51
CA ILE A 170 0.10 13.57 5.35
C ILE A 170 0.45 12.78 6.61
N ASP A 171 -0.13 13.16 7.76
CA ASP A 171 0.11 12.50 9.05
C ASP A 171 1.58 12.50 9.54
N GLN A 172 2.40 13.42 9.05
CA GLN A 172 3.79 13.63 9.47
C GLN A 172 4.09 15.12 9.66
N GLY A 173 5.13 15.43 10.44
CA GLY A 173 5.53 16.82 10.72
C GLY A 173 4.36 17.63 11.31
N GLU A 174 3.99 18.73 10.65
CA GLU A 174 2.89 19.59 11.08
C GLU A 174 1.51 19.12 10.60
N ARG A 175 1.42 17.98 9.90
CA ARG A 175 0.21 17.53 9.20
C ARG A 175 -0.49 16.33 9.84
N SER A 176 -0.32 16.12 11.14
CA SER A 176 -1.07 15.09 11.85
C SER A 176 -2.56 15.38 11.82
N GLN A 177 -3.34 14.39 11.38
CA GLN A 177 -4.79 14.53 11.19
C GLN A 177 -5.59 14.13 12.42
N MET A 178 -4.99 13.32 13.30
CA MET A 178 -5.56 12.90 14.59
C MET A 178 -4.59 13.19 15.73
N LEU A 179 -4.55 14.44 16.16
CA LEU A 179 -3.61 14.93 17.19
C LEU A 179 -3.65 14.12 18.50
N SER A 180 -4.82 13.63 18.90
CA SER A 180 -4.99 12.82 20.12
C SER A 180 -4.34 11.43 20.05
N GLN A 181 -3.92 10.99 18.86
CA GLN A 181 -3.28 9.69 18.64
C GLN A 181 -1.78 9.80 18.40
N LEU A 182 -1.20 10.99 18.44
CA LEU A 182 0.25 11.16 18.35
C LEU A 182 0.97 10.59 19.59
N PRO A 183 2.19 10.04 19.44
CA PRO A 183 2.88 9.74 18.18
C PRO A 183 2.51 8.36 17.59
N LYS A 184 1.51 7.66 18.16
CA LYS A 184 1.18 6.27 17.80
C LYS A 184 0.65 6.16 16.37
N LEU A 185 -0.11 7.14 15.89
CA LEU A 185 -0.66 7.17 14.54
C LEU A 185 0.06 8.24 13.71
N ALA A 186 1.10 7.82 12.99
CA ALA A 186 1.89 8.63 12.07
C ALA A 186 2.51 7.75 10.98
N GLY A 187 2.97 8.37 9.89
CA GLY A 187 3.63 7.70 8.76
C GLY A 187 2.90 6.47 8.26
N THR A 188 3.62 5.38 7.96
CA THR A 188 3.05 4.16 7.33
C THR A 188 1.79 3.61 8.01
N ARG A 189 1.68 3.71 9.35
CA ARG A 189 0.47 3.26 10.08
C ARG A 189 -0.72 4.19 9.82
N ALA A 190 -0.50 5.50 9.85
CA ALA A 190 -1.55 6.48 9.55
C ALA A 190 -1.99 6.41 8.08
N HIS A 191 -1.03 6.25 7.15
CA HIS A 191 -1.30 6.10 5.72
C HIS A 191 -2.15 4.86 5.44
N THR A 192 -1.86 3.76 6.15
CA THR A 192 -2.66 2.53 6.08
C THR A 192 -4.07 2.72 6.65
N MET A 193 -4.20 3.39 7.81
CA MET A 193 -5.51 3.69 8.42
C MET A 193 -6.37 4.59 7.52
N LEU A 194 -5.77 5.61 6.89
CA LEU A 194 -6.42 6.43 5.87
C LEU A 194 -6.85 5.58 4.65
N GLY A 195 -6.01 4.62 4.26
CA GLY A 195 -6.27 3.69 3.17
C GLY A 195 -7.54 2.87 3.37
N VAL A 196 -7.80 2.37 4.59
CA VAL A 196 -9.01 1.58 4.90
C VAL A 196 -10.28 2.32 4.47
N GLY A 197 -10.42 3.59 4.82
CA GLY A 197 -11.57 4.41 4.42
C GLY A 197 -11.55 4.79 2.94
N SER A 198 -10.38 5.14 2.40
CA SER A 198 -10.25 5.58 1.01
C SER A 198 -10.60 4.46 0.02
N ILE A 199 -10.13 3.24 0.27
CA ILE A 199 -10.34 2.07 -0.60
C ILE A 199 -11.83 1.75 -0.74
N LEU A 200 -12.60 1.82 0.35
CA LEU A 200 -14.05 1.58 0.34
C LEU A 200 -14.83 2.61 -0.49
N LEU A 201 -14.26 3.79 -0.72
CA LEU A 201 -14.83 4.87 -1.52
C LEU A 201 -14.34 4.88 -2.97
N GLY A 202 -13.55 3.87 -3.38
CA GLY A 202 -12.92 3.84 -4.69
C GLY A 202 -11.77 4.85 -4.85
N ARG A 203 -11.16 5.27 -3.74
CA ARG A 203 -9.96 6.13 -3.69
C ARG A 203 -8.75 5.35 -3.16
N ASN A 204 -7.56 5.92 -3.34
CA ASN A 204 -6.33 5.42 -2.75
C ASN A 204 -5.66 6.49 -1.89
N THR A 205 -4.87 6.10 -0.88
CA THR A 205 -4.06 7.03 -0.07
C THR A 205 -3.10 7.86 -0.94
N ALA A 206 -2.45 7.23 -1.92
CA ALA A 206 -1.54 7.88 -2.88
C ALA A 206 -2.17 9.07 -3.59
N ARG A 207 -3.49 9.07 -3.78
CA ARG A 207 -4.22 10.18 -4.42
C ARG A 207 -3.93 11.51 -3.74
N PHE A 208 -3.92 11.52 -2.40
CA PHE A 208 -3.74 12.74 -1.63
C PHE A 208 -2.29 13.21 -1.69
N GLU A 209 -1.32 12.31 -1.51
CA GLU A 209 0.12 12.61 -1.62
C GLU A 209 0.50 13.10 -3.03
N ILE A 210 0.03 12.43 -4.09
CA ILE A 210 0.23 12.85 -5.48
C ILE A 210 -0.36 14.24 -5.70
N TRP A 211 -1.59 14.47 -5.22
CA TRP A 211 -2.23 15.76 -5.38
C TRP A 211 -1.48 16.86 -4.65
N ASP A 212 -1.10 16.65 -3.39
CA ASP A 212 -0.31 17.60 -2.60
C ASP A 212 1.01 17.94 -3.31
N GLY A 213 1.71 16.95 -3.85
CA GLY A 213 2.92 17.18 -4.65
C GLY A 213 2.66 17.98 -5.94
N MET A 214 1.58 17.69 -6.68
CA MET A 214 1.20 18.48 -7.86
C MET A 214 0.85 19.94 -7.51
N ARG A 215 0.25 20.16 -6.34
CA ARG A 215 -0.08 21.49 -5.80
C ARG A 215 1.14 22.21 -5.26
N ALA A 216 2.13 21.48 -4.73
CA ALA A 216 3.44 22.01 -4.39
C ALA A 216 4.21 22.48 -5.63
N ILE A 217 4.08 21.79 -6.78
CA ILE A 217 4.60 22.28 -8.06
C ILE A 217 3.85 23.56 -8.51
N ASP A 218 2.53 23.62 -8.33
CA ASP A 218 1.77 24.85 -8.60
C ASP A 218 2.33 26.04 -7.77
N TYR A 219 2.67 25.79 -6.50
CA TYR A 219 3.31 26.80 -5.64
C TYR A 219 4.70 27.21 -6.18
N LEU A 220 5.58 26.25 -6.50
CA LEU A 220 6.89 26.52 -7.11
C LEU A 220 6.76 27.39 -8.36
N GLN A 221 5.87 27.04 -9.29
CA GLN A 221 5.70 27.78 -10.54
C GLN A 221 5.13 29.20 -10.35
N SER A 222 4.44 29.45 -9.24
CA SER A 222 3.91 30.78 -8.90
C SER A 222 4.93 31.69 -8.21
N HIS A 223 6.03 31.13 -7.70
CA HIS A 223 7.02 31.89 -6.94
C HIS A 223 7.90 32.75 -7.88
N PRO A 224 8.09 34.06 -7.62
CA PRO A 224 8.71 34.99 -8.58
C PRO A 224 10.20 34.70 -8.87
N GLU A 225 10.90 34.02 -7.94
CA GLU A 225 12.31 33.64 -8.11
C GLU A 225 12.50 32.23 -8.70
N VAL A 226 11.43 31.50 -9.01
CA VAL A 226 11.51 30.15 -9.58
C VAL A 226 11.19 30.18 -11.08
N ASP A 227 11.94 29.43 -11.86
CA ASP A 227 11.67 29.22 -13.27
C ASP A 227 10.58 28.16 -13.44
N PRO A 228 9.38 28.52 -13.94
CA PRO A 228 8.26 27.60 -13.99
C PRO A 228 8.44 26.47 -15.01
N LYS A 229 9.46 26.54 -15.89
CA LYS A 229 9.71 25.53 -16.93
C LYS A 229 10.81 24.53 -16.58
N ARG A 230 11.54 24.75 -15.47
CA ARG A 230 12.66 23.91 -15.05
C ARG A 230 12.39 23.32 -13.68
N ILE A 231 11.50 22.32 -13.63
CA ILE A 231 11.10 21.63 -12.41
C ILE A 231 11.68 20.22 -12.36
N GLY A 232 12.44 19.92 -11.31
CA GLY A 232 12.89 18.58 -10.96
C GLY A 232 12.10 17.99 -9.78
N CYS A 233 12.26 16.69 -9.53
CA CYS A 233 11.66 16.03 -8.36
C CYS A 233 12.58 14.95 -7.78
N THR A 234 12.79 14.92 -6.46
CA THR A 234 13.59 13.88 -5.80
C THR A 234 13.15 13.66 -4.37
N GLY A 235 13.21 12.43 -3.88
CA GLY A 235 12.87 12.11 -2.51
C GLY A 235 13.32 10.70 -2.19
N ASN A 236 13.32 10.38 -0.90
CA ASN A 236 13.81 9.10 -0.40
C ASN A 236 12.72 8.29 0.29
N SER A 237 12.74 6.96 0.14
CA SER A 237 11.76 6.06 0.78
C SER A 237 10.34 6.36 0.31
N GLY A 238 9.40 6.69 1.20
CA GLY A 238 8.10 7.26 0.82
C GLY A 238 8.20 8.49 -0.11
N GLY A 239 9.23 9.32 0.04
CA GLY A 239 9.51 10.42 -0.89
C GLY A 239 10.02 9.92 -2.25
N GLY A 240 10.66 8.74 -2.28
CA GLY A 240 11.01 8.01 -3.49
C GLY A 240 9.76 7.48 -4.18
N THR A 241 8.80 6.93 -3.43
CA THR A 241 7.46 6.56 -3.91
C THR A 241 6.76 7.76 -4.55
N GLN A 242 6.65 8.87 -3.82
CA GLN A 242 6.02 10.09 -4.34
C GLN A 242 6.74 10.62 -5.57
N THR A 243 8.07 10.63 -5.58
CA THR A 243 8.85 11.03 -6.76
C THR A 243 8.53 10.14 -7.96
N SER A 244 8.43 8.82 -7.77
CA SER A 244 8.04 7.89 -8.83
C SER A 244 6.64 8.15 -9.37
N TYR A 245 5.67 8.50 -8.52
CA TYR A 245 4.30 8.79 -8.96
C TYR A 245 4.20 10.15 -9.65
N LEU A 246 4.77 11.20 -9.04
CA LEU A 246 4.76 12.55 -9.56
C LEU A 246 5.47 12.62 -10.90
N MET A 247 6.68 12.04 -11.01
CA MET A 247 7.41 12.03 -12.28
C MET A 247 6.68 11.23 -13.37
N SER A 248 5.77 10.32 -13.01
CA SER A 248 4.97 9.52 -13.95
C SER A 248 3.71 10.26 -14.43
N LEU A 249 3.13 11.11 -13.57
CA LEU A 249 1.80 11.69 -13.78
C LEU A 249 1.83 13.20 -14.10
N ASP A 250 2.85 13.93 -13.64
CA ASP A 250 2.98 15.37 -13.86
C ASP A 250 4.05 15.68 -14.92
N GLU A 251 3.61 16.17 -16.07
CA GLU A 251 4.49 16.44 -17.21
C GLU A 251 5.45 17.62 -17.01
N ARG A 252 5.22 18.45 -15.98
CA ARG A 252 6.06 19.60 -15.65
C ARG A 252 7.41 19.17 -15.09
N ILE A 253 7.53 17.94 -14.57
CA ILE A 253 8.79 17.39 -14.08
C ILE A 253 9.66 17.00 -15.28
N VAL A 254 10.78 17.71 -15.44
CA VAL A 254 11.73 17.53 -16.54
C VAL A 254 13.01 16.79 -16.15
N ALA A 255 13.20 16.50 -14.86
CA ALA A 255 14.24 15.61 -14.34
C ALA A 255 13.80 15.02 -12.99
N ALA A 256 14.08 13.74 -12.74
CA ALA A 256 13.69 13.09 -11.49
C ALA A 256 14.80 12.22 -10.90
N ALA A 257 14.76 12.02 -9.59
CA ALA A 257 15.63 11.06 -8.91
C ALA A 257 14.94 10.40 -7.71
N PRO A 258 14.17 9.31 -7.92
CA PRO A 258 13.60 8.54 -6.82
C PRO A 258 14.70 7.74 -6.10
N SER A 259 14.75 7.84 -4.77
CA SER A 259 15.74 7.16 -3.93
C SER A 259 15.11 6.11 -3.02
N CYS A 260 15.74 4.93 -2.95
CA CYS A 260 15.40 3.84 -2.04
C CYS A 260 13.91 3.45 -2.06
N TYR A 261 13.38 3.14 -3.25
CA TYR A 261 11.98 2.70 -3.45
C TYR A 261 11.81 1.72 -4.62
N ILE A 262 12.42 2.01 -5.78
CA ILE A 262 12.27 1.17 -6.98
C ILE A 262 12.86 -0.22 -6.72
N THR A 263 12.10 -1.27 -6.99
CA THR A 263 12.60 -2.66 -6.95
C THR A 263 11.87 -3.52 -8.00
N GLY A 264 10.55 -3.58 -7.99
CA GLY A 264 9.76 -4.45 -8.88
C GLY A 264 8.90 -5.38 -8.06
N PHE A 265 7.66 -5.63 -8.49
CA PHE A 265 6.70 -6.35 -7.65
C PHE A 265 7.09 -7.80 -7.41
N GLU A 266 7.73 -8.45 -8.39
CA GLU A 266 8.20 -9.84 -8.23
C GLU A 266 9.14 -9.95 -7.02
N ARG A 267 10.18 -9.11 -6.95
CA ARG A 267 11.13 -9.08 -5.82
C ARG A 267 10.50 -8.53 -4.54
N LEU A 268 9.63 -7.53 -4.64
CA LEU A 268 8.92 -6.98 -3.48
C LEU A 268 8.06 -8.05 -2.80
N LEU A 269 7.23 -8.77 -3.57
CA LEU A 269 6.35 -9.81 -3.05
C LEU A 269 7.15 -11.00 -2.51
N ASP A 270 8.30 -11.32 -3.10
CA ASP A 270 9.16 -12.41 -2.64
C ASP A 270 9.86 -12.12 -1.32
N THR A 271 10.19 -10.86 -1.05
CA THR A 271 10.97 -10.43 0.11
C THR A 271 10.08 -9.85 1.20
N ILE A 272 9.87 -8.55 1.20
CA ILE A 272 9.21 -7.81 2.29
C ILE A 272 7.68 -7.78 2.16
N GLY A 273 7.14 -8.12 0.99
CA GLY A 273 5.72 -8.08 0.66
C GLY A 273 5.21 -6.67 0.32
N PRO A 274 3.89 -6.53 0.10
CA PRO A 274 3.24 -5.22 -0.02
C PRO A 274 3.57 -4.30 1.14
N GLN A 275 3.62 -2.99 0.88
CA GLN A 275 3.89 -1.98 1.90
C GLN A 275 2.58 -1.34 2.41
N ASP A 276 2.63 -0.12 2.95
CA ASP A 276 1.45 0.61 3.41
C ASP A 276 0.51 1.02 2.26
N ALA A 277 -0.68 1.53 2.60
CA ALA A 277 -1.75 1.72 1.62
C ALA A 277 -1.42 2.71 0.49
N GLU A 278 -0.51 3.68 0.70
CA GLU A 278 -0.09 4.60 -0.36
C GLU A 278 0.72 3.90 -1.46
N GLN A 279 1.38 2.78 -1.15
CA GLN A 279 2.29 2.11 -2.08
C GLN A 279 1.60 0.98 -2.87
N ASN A 280 0.32 0.74 -2.60
CA ASN A 280 -0.46 -0.32 -3.23
C ASN A 280 -1.63 0.28 -4.00
N ILE A 281 -1.61 0.20 -5.33
CA ILE A 281 -2.65 0.72 -6.21
C ILE A 281 -3.59 -0.41 -6.66
N TYR A 282 -4.91 -0.15 -6.69
CA TYR A 282 -5.88 -1.20 -7.00
C TYR A 282 -5.66 -1.75 -8.41
N GLY A 283 -5.55 -3.07 -8.52
CA GLY A 283 -5.42 -3.73 -9.82
C GLY A 283 -4.12 -3.44 -10.56
N GLN A 284 -3.10 -2.88 -9.90
CA GLN A 284 -1.85 -2.52 -10.56
C GLN A 284 -1.19 -3.66 -11.33
N LEU A 285 -1.17 -4.86 -10.76
CA LEU A 285 -0.69 -6.06 -11.45
C LEU A 285 -1.67 -6.54 -12.52
N GLU A 286 -2.98 -6.32 -12.31
CA GLU A 286 -4.03 -6.73 -13.25
C GLU A 286 -3.97 -5.94 -14.56
N PHE A 287 -3.80 -4.61 -14.49
CA PHE A 287 -3.68 -3.76 -15.68
C PHE A 287 -2.25 -3.73 -16.28
N GLY A 288 -1.36 -4.57 -15.75
CA GLY A 288 -0.05 -4.84 -16.29
C GLY A 288 0.94 -3.71 -16.05
N MET A 289 1.11 -3.32 -14.78
CA MET A 289 2.07 -2.30 -14.37
C MET A 289 3.01 -2.82 -13.27
N ASP A 290 4.31 -2.66 -13.49
CA ASP A 290 5.39 -2.96 -12.54
C ASP A 290 6.11 -1.67 -12.07
N HIS A 291 7.00 -1.74 -11.05
CA HIS A 291 7.81 -0.57 -10.66
C HIS A 291 8.67 -0.05 -11.80
N ALA A 292 9.15 -0.93 -12.69
CA ALA A 292 9.88 -0.52 -13.89
C ALA A 292 9.07 0.48 -14.74
N ASP A 293 7.74 0.40 -14.72
CA ASP A 293 6.89 1.30 -15.49
C ASP A 293 6.86 2.72 -14.95
N TYR A 294 7.05 2.94 -13.65
CA TYR A 294 7.21 4.30 -13.12
C TYR A 294 8.39 5.03 -13.79
N LEU A 295 9.45 4.29 -14.13
CA LEU A 295 10.61 4.83 -14.84
C LEU A 295 10.33 5.04 -16.34
N MET A 296 9.42 4.25 -16.92
CA MET A 296 9.18 4.23 -18.36
C MET A 296 7.99 5.10 -18.80
N MET A 297 7.04 5.38 -17.91
CA MET A 297 5.80 6.14 -18.18
C MET A 297 6.05 7.55 -18.72
N ARG A 298 7.22 8.12 -18.42
CA ARG A 298 7.65 9.44 -18.89
C ARG A 298 8.97 9.42 -19.63
N ALA A 299 9.44 8.26 -20.09
CA ALA A 299 10.56 8.20 -21.02
C ALA A 299 10.28 9.11 -22.24
N PRO A 300 11.24 9.96 -22.66
CA PRO A 300 12.65 9.98 -22.29
C PRO A 300 13.00 11.08 -21.27
N THR A 301 12.17 11.36 -20.25
CA THR A 301 12.54 12.27 -19.16
C THR A 301 13.79 11.73 -18.43
N PRO A 302 14.80 12.58 -18.14
CA PRO A 302 15.95 12.20 -17.31
C PRO A 302 15.58 11.68 -15.92
N ILE A 303 15.94 10.44 -15.61
CA ILE A 303 15.73 9.81 -14.31
C ILE A 303 17.04 9.21 -13.77
N LEU A 304 17.36 9.50 -12.51
CA LEU A 304 18.41 8.82 -11.75
C LEU A 304 17.77 7.94 -10.68
N ILE A 305 17.95 6.63 -10.76
CA ILE A 305 17.56 5.74 -9.67
C ILE A 305 18.64 5.82 -8.60
N CYS A 306 18.29 6.11 -7.36
CA CYS A 306 19.21 5.99 -6.23
C CYS A 306 18.81 4.78 -5.38
N ALA A 307 19.79 3.93 -5.06
CA ALA A 307 19.57 2.71 -4.29
C ALA A 307 20.71 2.47 -3.30
N ALA A 308 20.39 1.76 -2.22
CA ALA A 308 21.36 1.28 -1.25
C ALA A 308 21.39 -0.25 -1.32
N THR A 309 22.58 -0.84 -1.38
CA THR A 309 22.75 -2.29 -1.63
C THR A 309 22.17 -3.16 -0.52
N GLY A 310 22.15 -2.67 0.72
CA GLY A 310 21.60 -3.33 1.90
C GLY A 310 20.19 -2.84 2.30
N ASP A 311 19.46 -2.17 1.40
CA ASP A 311 18.09 -1.74 1.64
C ASP A 311 17.12 -2.94 1.72
N PHE A 312 16.00 -2.74 2.42
CA PHE A 312 14.88 -3.67 2.40
C PHE A 312 14.14 -3.65 1.04
N PHE A 313 14.23 -2.55 0.29
CA PHE A 313 13.92 -2.57 -1.14
C PHE A 313 15.05 -3.27 -1.91
N ASP A 314 14.83 -4.55 -2.19
CA ASP A 314 15.84 -5.47 -2.71
C ASP A 314 16.57 -4.95 -3.96
N ILE A 315 17.91 -4.93 -3.87
CA ILE A 315 18.81 -4.44 -4.93
C ILE A 315 18.72 -5.24 -6.23
N THR A 316 18.41 -6.55 -6.17
CA THR A 316 18.25 -7.35 -7.39
C THR A 316 17.03 -6.88 -8.18
N GLY A 317 15.95 -6.49 -7.49
CA GLY A 317 14.82 -5.83 -8.13
C GLY A 317 15.23 -4.51 -8.77
N VAL A 318 15.96 -3.65 -8.06
CA VAL A 318 16.45 -2.37 -8.60
C VAL A 318 17.16 -2.60 -9.94
N TRP A 319 18.10 -3.55 -9.99
CA TRP A 319 18.83 -3.89 -11.22
C TRP A 319 17.93 -4.35 -12.34
N ASN A 320 16.94 -5.20 -12.06
CA ASN A 320 15.97 -5.67 -13.04
C ASN A 320 15.15 -4.49 -13.60
N SER A 321 14.57 -3.67 -12.72
CA SER A 321 13.79 -2.49 -13.09
C SER A 321 14.61 -1.49 -13.92
N PHE A 322 15.84 -1.19 -13.50
CA PHE A 322 16.76 -0.34 -14.23
C PHE A 322 17.07 -0.92 -15.62
N ARG A 323 17.33 -2.22 -15.73
CA ARG A 323 17.66 -2.86 -17.01
C ARG A 323 16.49 -2.81 -18.00
N TYR A 324 15.25 -2.99 -17.55
CA TYR A 324 14.07 -2.79 -18.39
C TYR A 324 13.95 -1.34 -18.85
N ALA A 325 14.02 -0.37 -17.92
CA ALA A 325 13.98 1.05 -18.26
C ALA A 325 15.10 1.45 -19.23
N LYS A 326 16.34 1.05 -18.96
CA LYS A 326 17.52 1.34 -19.81
C LYS A 326 17.31 0.85 -21.24
N ARG A 327 16.84 -0.39 -21.43
CA ARG A 327 16.56 -0.95 -22.75
C ARG A 327 15.45 -0.16 -23.47
N LEU A 328 14.39 0.24 -22.77
CA LEU A 328 13.33 1.06 -23.36
C LEU A 328 13.85 2.46 -23.76
N TYR A 329 14.65 3.11 -22.92
CA TYR A 329 15.29 4.38 -23.24
C TYR A 329 16.24 4.25 -24.44
N THR A 330 16.98 3.14 -24.58
CA THR A 330 17.79 2.84 -25.78
C THR A 330 16.93 2.70 -27.03
N ARG A 331 15.75 2.05 -26.96
CA ARG A 331 14.81 1.98 -28.10
C ARG A 331 14.34 3.36 -28.56
N MET A 332 14.37 4.35 -27.65
CA MET A 332 14.02 5.75 -27.94
C MET A 332 15.24 6.63 -28.25
N GLU A 333 16.45 6.06 -28.36
CA GLU A 333 17.71 6.79 -28.61
C GLU A 333 18.14 7.76 -27.49
N PHE A 334 17.62 7.58 -26.27
CA PHE A 334 17.92 8.44 -25.10
C PHE A 334 18.49 7.64 -23.94
N ALA A 335 19.35 6.64 -24.23
CA ALA A 335 19.91 5.76 -23.20
C ALA A 335 20.61 6.52 -22.07
N GLU A 336 21.21 7.68 -22.34
CA GLU A 336 21.89 8.56 -21.38
C GLU A 336 20.98 9.23 -20.36
N ARG A 337 19.65 9.15 -20.53
CA ARG A 337 18.65 9.79 -19.65
C ARG A 337 18.14 8.88 -18.54
N ILE A 338 18.68 7.68 -18.40
CA ILE A 338 18.38 6.79 -17.28
C ILE A 338 19.69 6.22 -16.73
N GLU A 339 19.96 6.54 -15.47
CA GLU A 339 21.16 6.11 -14.74
C GLU A 339 20.78 5.53 -13.38
N LEU A 340 21.73 4.83 -12.77
CA LEU A 340 21.60 4.19 -11.47
C LEU A 340 22.80 4.58 -10.62
N LEU A 341 22.54 5.13 -9.44
CA LEU A 341 23.51 5.41 -8.40
C LEU A 341 23.24 4.45 -7.24
N GLU A 342 24.25 3.66 -6.90
CA GLU A 342 24.22 2.70 -5.81
C GLU A 342 25.23 3.12 -4.74
N ASN A 343 24.89 2.92 -3.47
CA ASN A 343 25.83 3.05 -2.36
C ASN A 343 25.80 1.83 -1.43
N ASP A 344 26.96 1.53 -0.83
CA ASP A 344 27.12 0.40 0.10
C ASP A 344 26.63 0.80 1.50
N ALA A 345 25.31 0.69 1.69
CA ALA A 345 24.62 1.10 2.92
C ALA A 345 23.29 0.38 3.07
N GLY A 346 22.72 0.44 4.28
CA GLY A 346 21.30 0.14 4.51
C GLY A 346 20.39 1.26 3.99
N HIS A 347 19.10 1.20 4.31
CA HIS A 347 18.14 2.24 3.93
C HIS A 347 18.58 3.64 4.39
N ASN A 348 18.80 4.58 3.47
CA ASN A 348 19.42 5.88 3.77
C ASN A 348 19.02 6.97 2.76
N TYR A 349 19.38 8.21 3.05
CA TYR A 349 19.50 9.29 2.06
C TYR A 349 20.77 10.10 2.33
N ASN A 350 21.92 9.41 2.40
CA ASN A 350 23.18 10.00 2.86
C ASN A 350 23.84 10.92 1.83
N HIS A 351 24.99 11.50 2.20
CA HIS A 351 25.71 12.46 1.37
C HIS A 351 26.07 11.93 -0.04
N ILE A 352 26.33 10.63 -0.20
CA ILE A 352 26.64 10.03 -1.52
C ILE A 352 25.43 10.16 -2.44
N GLN A 353 24.25 9.76 -1.96
CA GLN A 353 23.01 9.85 -2.73
C GLN A 353 22.64 11.32 -2.97
N ARG A 354 22.67 12.18 -1.94
CA ARG A 354 22.33 13.61 -2.07
C ARG A 354 23.25 14.33 -3.07
N GLN A 355 24.56 14.11 -3.02
CA GLN A 355 25.51 14.70 -3.99
C GLN A 355 25.22 14.23 -5.42
N GLY A 356 24.96 12.93 -5.60
CA GLY A 356 24.60 12.38 -6.91
C GLY A 356 23.28 12.93 -7.47
N VAL A 357 22.26 13.05 -6.62
CA VAL A 357 20.98 13.68 -6.96
C VAL A 357 21.17 15.14 -7.37
N VAL A 358 21.90 15.95 -6.59
CA VAL A 358 22.14 17.36 -6.92
C VAL A 358 22.94 17.49 -8.21
N ARG A 359 23.91 16.60 -8.44
CA ARG A 359 24.66 16.56 -9.71
C ARG A 359 23.74 16.25 -10.89
N TRP A 360 22.84 15.27 -10.75
CA TRP A 360 21.86 14.92 -11.76
C TRP A 360 20.93 16.09 -12.08
N MET A 361 20.38 16.73 -11.06
CA MET A 361 19.52 17.92 -11.23
C MET A 361 20.30 19.07 -11.88
N SER A 362 21.53 19.34 -11.45
CA SER A 362 22.41 20.36 -12.06
C SER A 362 22.65 20.08 -13.54
N ARG A 363 22.93 18.83 -13.92
CA ARG A 363 23.15 18.44 -15.32
C ARG A 363 21.94 18.76 -16.19
N TRP A 364 20.74 18.43 -15.74
CA TRP A 364 19.54 18.54 -16.56
C TRP A 364 18.86 19.90 -16.50
N LEU A 365 18.87 20.56 -15.33
CA LEU A 365 18.19 21.83 -15.08
C LEU A 365 19.10 23.05 -15.27
N LEU A 366 20.39 22.94 -14.94
CA LEU A 366 21.38 24.02 -15.06
C LEU A 366 22.33 23.85 -16.25
N LYS A 367 22.33 22.69 -16.92
CA LYS A 367 23.30 22.34 -17.96
C LYS A 367 24.75 22.37 -17.46
N ARG A 368 24.94 22.02 -16.18
CA ARG A 368 26.23 21.96 -15.51
C ARG A 368 26.44 20.57 -14.90
N ASP A 369 27.44 19.85 -15.37
CA ASP A 369 27.78 18.49 -14.92
C ASP A 369 29.16 18.49 -14.25
N GLU A 370 29.19 18.91 -12.99
CA GLU A 370 30.39 19.02 -12.16
C GLU A 370 30.19 18.22 -10.87
N PRO A 371 31.27 17.74 -10.21
CA PRO A 371 31.17 17.13 -8.90
C PRO A 371 30.49 18.06 -7.88
N ILE A 372 29.58 17.51 -7.07
CA ILE A 372 28.95 18.20 -5.96
C ILE A 372 29.60 17.74 -4.68
N ILE A 373 30.05 18.68 -3.85
CA ILE A 373 30.54 18.40 -2.50
C ILE A 373 29.50 18.94 -1.53
N GLU A 374 28.97 18.06 -0.68
CA GLU A 374 28.09 18.47 0.41
C GLU A 374 28.95 19.13 1.50
N PRO A 375 28.73 20.42 1.82
CA PRO A 375 29.41 21.07 2.93
C PRO A 375 28.77 20.64 4.26
N GLU A 376 29.41 21.00 5.36
CA GLU A 376 28.75 20.94 6.67
C GLU A 376 27.56 21.92 6.68
N ILE A 377 26.35 21.38 6.80
CA ILE A 377 25.12 22.16 6.83
C ILE A 377 24.63 22.25 8.28
N LYS A 378 24.58 23.47 8.81
CA LYS A 378 23.98 23.72 10.12
C LYS A 378 22.46 23.56 10.04
N LEU A 379 21.96 22.48 10.61
CA LEU A 379 20.54 22.17 10.70
C LEU A 379 19.79 23.16 11.59
N LEU A 380 18.50 23.28 11.32
CA LEU A 380 17.53 23.98 12.15
C LEU A 380 16.86 22.99 13.10
N GLU A 381 16.51 23.47 14.29
CA GLU A 381 15.67 22.72 15.23
C GLU A 381 14.21 22.67 14.73
N ASP A 382 13.48 21.64 15.16
CA ASP A 382 12.10 21.37 14.70
C ASP A 382 11.15 22.57 14.91
N ASP A 383 11.31 23.32 16.01
CA ASP A 383 10.48 24.47 16.36
C ASP A 383 10.76 25.70 15.47
N GLU A 384 12.02 25.91 15.09
CA GLU A 384 12.40 26.98 14.15
C GLU A 384 11.70 26.82 12.79
N LEU A 385 11.46 25.57 12.38
CA LEU A 385 10.90 25.17 11.08
C LEU A 385 9.38 25.11 11.03
N GLN A 386 8.69 25.30 12.16
CA GLN A 386 7.23 25.30 12.20
C GLN A 386 6.67 26.45 11.37
N CYS A 387 5.76 26.10 10.47
CA CYS A 387 5.02 27.02 9.63
C CYS A 387 3.69 27.38 10.33
N ALA A 388 2.98 26.38 10.85
CA ALA A 388 1.71 26.58 11.56
C ALA A 388 1.97 27.23 12.93
N PRO A 389 1.23 28.28 13.32
CA PRO A 389 1.48 29.03 14.56
C PRO A 389 1.49 28.18 15.85
N ALA A 390 0.78 27.04 15.85
CA ALA A 390 0.70 26.11 16.97
C ALA A 390 1.32 24.72 16.66
N GLY A 391 2.20 24.67 15.64
CA GLY A 391 2.98 23.51 15.21
C GLY A 391 2.19 22.37 14.54
N GLN A 392 0.89 22.56 14.30
CA GLN A 392 0.02 21.59 13.62
C GLN A 392 -1.06 22.29 12.79
N VAL A 393 -1.24 21.89 11.54
CA VAL A 393 -2.24 22.49 10.63
C VAL A 393 -3.67 22.23 11.07
N MET A 394 -3.95 21.11 11.75
CA MET A 394 -5.29 20.81 12.29
C MET A 394 -5.73 21.73 13.44
N LYS A 395 -4.84 22.63 13.91
CA LYS A 395 -5.20 23.70 14.85
C LYS A 395 -5.57 25.01 14.16
N LEU A 396 -5.42 25.11 12.83
CA LEU A 396 -5.87 26.26 12.07
C LEU A 396 -7.41 26.27 11.99
N GLU A 397 -8.00 27.46 11.97
CA GLU A 397 -9.44 27.60 11.84
C GLU A 397 -9.94 26.99 10.53
N GLY A 398 -11.00 26.18 10.61
CA GLY A 398 -11.60 25.53 9.44
C GLY A 398 -10.78 24.42 8.79
N ALA A 399 -9.60 24.07 9.34
CA ALA A 399 -8.71 23.05 8.79
C ALA A 399 -9.42 21.70 8.57
N ARG A 400 -9.11 21.06 7.45
CA ARG A 400 -9.70 19.79 7.03
C ARG A 400 -8.65 18.70 6.89
N SER A 401 -8.98 17.52 7.38
CA SER A 401 -8.25 16.27 7.14
C SER A 401 -8.76 15.56 5.88
N THR A 402 -7.98 14.61 5.36
CA THR A 402 -8.41 13.65 4.34
C THR A 402 -9.55 12.76 4.83
N TYR A 403 -9.69 12.53 6.14
CA TYR A 403 -10.87 11.87 6.72
C TYR A 403 -12.14 12.69 6.50
N ASP A 404 -12.05 14.03 6.61
CA ASP A 404 -13.18 14.91 6.30
C ASP A 404 -13.51 14.89 4.80
N LEU A 405 -12.49 14.89 3.95
CA LEU A 405 -12.66 14.81 2.49
C LEU A 405 -13.27 13.46 2.04
N ASN A 406 -12.95 12.37 2.74
CA ASN A 406 -13.55 11.07 2.50
C ASN A 406 -14.98 11.00 3.04
N ARG A 407 -15.25 11.58 4.20
CA ARG A 407 -16.61 11.64 4.77
C ARG A 407 -17.56 12.44 3.89
N ASP A 408 -17.11 13.53 3.27
CA ASP A 408 -17.93 14.28 2.33
C ASP A 408 -18.24 13.47 1.08
N LEU A 409 -17.23 12.80 0.50
CA LEU A 409 -17.47 11.89 -0.62
C LEU A 409 -18.45 10.76 -0.25
N GLU A 410 -18.32 10.19 0.95
CA GLU A 410 -19.24 9.15 1.42
C GLU A 410 -20.68 9.64 1.45
N LYS A 411 -20.93 10.84 2.00
CA LYS A 411 -22.28 11.45 2.04
C LYS A 411 -22.86 11.64 0.64
N ASP A 412 -22.07 12.13 -0.30
CA ASP A 412 -22.50 12.31 -1.68
C ASP A 412 -22.81 10.96 -2.34
N LEU A 413 -21.93 9.96 -2.16
CA LEU A 413 -22.16 8.60 -2.64
C LEU A 413 -23.39 7.96 -1.97
N ALA A 414 -23.66 8.22 -0.70
CA ALA A 414 -24.83 7.71 0.01
C ALA A 414 -26.13 8.22 -0.61
N LYS A 415 -26.19 9.51 -0.97
CA LYS A 415 -27.32 10.08 -1.70
C LYS A 415 -27.51 9.39 -3.05
N HIS A 416 -26.45 9.28 -3.85
CA HIS A 416 -26.50 8.59 -5.14
C HIS A 416 -26.94 7.13 -5.01
N ARG A 417 -26.40 6.39 -4.02
CA ARG A 417 -26.80 5.00 -3.75
C ARG A 417 -28.29 4.92 -3.43
N LYS A 418 -28.82 5.81 -2.58
CA LYS A 418 -30.24 5.83 -2.22
C LYS A 418 -31.14 6.02 -3.43
N GLU A 419 -30.79 6.96 -4.31
CA GLU A 419 -31.51 7.20 -5.58
C GLU A 419 -31.43 5.97 -6.49
N LEU A 420 -30.23 5.40 -6.66
CA LEU A 420 -29.99 4.21 -7.48
C LEU A 420 -30.81 3.00 -7.00
N TRP A 421 -30.90 2.77 -5.69
CA TRP A 421 -31.69 1.67 -5.13
C TRP A 421 -33.19 1.91 -5.18
N ALA A 422 -33.64 3.17 -5.15
CA ALA A 422 -35.07 3.51 -5.24
C ALA A 422 -35.62 3.35 -6.67
N SER A 423 -34.83 3.66 -7.69
CA SER A 423 -35.28 3.65 -9.10
C SER A 423 -34.69 2.51 -9.94
N GLY A 424 -33.67 1.81 -9.46
CA GLY A 424 -32.94 0.80 -10.21
C GLY A 424 -33.56 -0.59 -10.17
N ASN A 425 -33.21 -1.41 -11.15
CA ASN A 425 -33.55 -2.83 -11.13
C ASN A 425 -32.78 -3.54 -10.00
N GLN A 426 -33.49 -3.93 -8.94
CA GLN A 426 -32.92 -4.59 -7.76
C GLN A 426 -32.02 -5.79 -8.12
N ALA A 427 -32.43 -6.63 -9.09
CA ALA A 427 -31.63 -7.78 -9.50
C ALA A 427 -30.30 -7.35 -10.14
N GLY A 428 -30.33 -6.30 -10.98
CA GLY A 428 -29.12 -5.73 -11.58
C GLY A 428 -28.19 -5.08 -10.55
N LEU A 429 -28.75 -4.43 -9.53
CA LEU A 429 -27.98 -3.82 -8.44
C LEU A 429 -27.31 -4.87 -7.55
N LEU A 430 -28.05 -5.92 -7.18
CA LEU A 430 -27.47 -7.06 -6.46
C LEU A 430 -26.38 -7.77 -7.28
N ASP A 431 -26.53 -7.85 -8.60
CA ASP A 431 -25.48 -8.39 -9.46
C ASP A 431 -24.25 -7.47 -9.50
N ARG A 432 -24.44 -6.15 -9.51
CA ARG A 432 -23.33 -5.20 -9.42
C ARG A 432 -22.61 -5.27 -8.08
N VAL A 433 -23.33 -5.37 -6.96
CA VAL A 433 -22.73 -5.58 -5.62
C VAL A 433 -21.90 -6.87 -5.62
N ARG A 434 -22.46 -7.96 -6.17
CA ARG A 434 -21.74 -9.24 -6.30
C ARG A 434 -20.45 -9.08 -7.11
N GLN A 435 -20.52 -8.42 -8.26
CA GLN A 435 -19.35 -8.17 -9.13
C GLN A 435 -18.28 -7.34 -8.41
N THR A 436 -18.66 -6.22 -7.79
CA THR A 436 -17.75 -5.35 -7.04
C THR A 436 -17.12 -6.06 -5.85
N ALA A 437 -17.89 -6.88 -5.12
CA ALA A 437 -17.39 -7.66 -4.00
C ALA A 437 -16.53 -8.86 -4.45
N GLY A 438 -16.45 -9.16 -5.74
CA GLY A 438 -15.72 -10.33 -6.27
C GLY A 438 -16.37 -11.67 -5.96
N ILE A 439 -17.66 -11.70 -5.60
CA ILE A 439 -18.36 -12.91 -5.18
C ILE A 439 -18.79 -13.69 -6.44
N ARG A 440 -18.22 -14.87 -6.67
CA ARG A 440 -18.56 -15.72 -7.83
C ARG A 440 -19.98 -16.28 -7.73
N LYS A 441 -20.64 -16.50 -8.88
CA LYS A 441 -21.94 -17.20 -8.89
C LYS A 441 -21.70 -18.69 -8.65
N LEU A 442 -22.66 -19.38 -8.02
CA LEU A 442 -22.55 -20.82 -7.72
C LEU A 442 -22.19 -21.67 -8.96
N LYS A 443 -22.77 -21.34 -10.13
CA LYS A 443 -22.51 -22.04 -11.40
C LYS A 443 -21.08 -21.85 -11.95
N GLU A 444 -20.37 -20.84 -11.47
CA GLU A 444 -18.99 -20.50 -11.86
C GLU A 444 -17.97 -21.09 -10.87
N LEU A 445 -18.43 -21.64 -9.73
CA LEU A 445 -17.55 -22.25 -8.76
C LEU A 445 -17.11 -23.63 -9.24
N PRO A 446 -15.80 -23.95 -9.19
CA PRO A 446 -15.33 -25.31 -9.39
C PRO A 446 -15.96 -26.23 -8.35
N LYS A 447 -16.21 -27.49 -8.73
CA LYS A 447 -16.62 -28.51 -7.78
C LYS A 447 -15.41 -28.79 -6.86
N PRO A 448 -15.54 -28.61 -5.52
CA PRO A 448 -14.41 -28.82 -4.64
C PRO A 448 -14.06 -30.31 -4.56
N GLU A 449 -12.77 -30.59 -4.46
CA GLU A 449 -12.32 -31.90 -3.98
C GLU A 449 -12.53 -31.96 -2.46
N VAL A 450 -12.93 -33.12 -1.96
CA VAL A 450 -13.23 -33.33 -0.53
C VAL A 450 -12.51 -34.57 -0.05
N VAL A 451 -11.51 -34.37 0.82
CA VAL A 451 -10.76 -35.46 1.45
C VAL A 451 -11.27 -35.65 2.87
N ARG A 452 -11.61 -36.88 3.23
CA ARG A 452 -12.02 -37.28 4.58
C ARG A 452 -10.89 -38.10 5.19
N TYR A 453 -10.46 -37.77 6.40
CA TYR A 453 -9.28 -38.39 6.99
C TYR A 453 -9.54 -39.03 8.36
N ASP A 454 -10.57 -38.62 9.10
CA ASP A 454 -10.82 -39.17 10.44
C ASP A 454 -12.30 -39.04 10.86
N THR A 455 -12.72 -39.81 11.86
CA THR A 455 -14.05 -39.71 12.48
C THR A 455 -13.94 -39.93 13.99
N ILE A 456 -14.43 -38.95 14.75
CA ILE A 456 -14.49 -39.00 16.21
C ILE A 456 -15.92 -39.32 16.63
N GLU A 457 -16.08 -40.30 17.50
CA GLU A 457 -17.38 -40.64 18.08
C GLU A 457 -17.62 -39.85 19.36
N ARG A 458 -18.78 -39.22 19.48
CA ARG A 458 -19.27 -38.58 20.71
C ARG A 458 -20.64 -39.15 21.08
N ASN A 459 -21.06 -38.95 22.33
CA ASN A 459 -22.35 -39.47 22.78
C ASN A 459 -23.52 -38.84 21.99
N GLY A 460 -24.11 -39.65 21.10
CA GLY A 460 -25.27 -39.28 20.29
C GLY A 460 -24.95 -38.65 18.93
N TYR A 461 -23.67 -38.54 18.52
CA TYR A 461 -23.27 -38.04 17.19
C TYR A 461 -21.79 -38.34 16.87
N GLN A 462 -21.44 -38.31 15.59
CA GLN A 462 -20.05 -38.45 15.11
C GLN A 462 -19.56 -37.12 14.52
N ILE A 463 -18.26 -36.85 14.63
CA ILE A 463 -17.58 -35.71 14.01
C ILE A 463 -16.68 -36.24 12.92
N ARG A 464 -17.00 -35.93 11.66
CA ARG A 464 -16.18 -36.29 10.51
C ARG A 464 -15.27 -35.14 10.14
N LYS A 465 -14.00 -35.47 10.07
CA LYS A 465 -12.89 -34.59 9.81
C LYS A 465 -12.62 -34.56 8.30
N MET A 466 -12.68 -33.38 7.68
CA MET A 466 -12.51 -33.23 6.22
C MET A 466 -11.81 -31.95 5.78
N ILE A 467 -11.12 -32.01 4.65
CA ILE A 467 -10.52 -30.87 3.96
C ILE A 467 -11.31 -30.63 2.68
N LEU A 468 -11.80 -29.40 2.49
CA LEU A 468 -12.42 -28.95 1.25
C LEU A 468 -11.37 -28.19 0.43
N MET A 469 -11.15 -28.62 -0.80
CA MET A 469 -10.19 -28.02 -1.73
C MET A 469 -10.95 -27.43 -2.91
N PRO A 470 -11.42 -26.16 -2.79
CA PRO A 470 -12.16 -25.52 -3.86
C PRO A 470 -11.27 -25.17 -5.05
N GLU A 471 -10.00 -24.88 -4.82
CA GLU A 471 -9.03 -24.45 -5.82
C GLU A 471 -7.66 -25.03 -5.46
N ASP A 472 -6.81 -25.22 -6.46
CA ASP A 472 -5.45 -25.69 -6.28
C ASP A 472 -4.66 -24.80 -5.29
N GLY A 473 -4.11 -25.42 -4.24
CA GLY A 473 -3.40 -24.76 -3.14
C GLY A 473 -4.28 -24.05 -2.10
N ILE A 474 -5.61 -24.28 -2.11
CA ILE A 474 -6.52 -23.78 -1.07
C ILE A 474 -7.09 -24.96 -0.27
N TYR A 475 -6.86 -24.94 1.04
CA TYR A 475 -7.22 -26.02 1.96
C TYR A 475 -8.14 -25.48 3.06
N LEU A 476 -9.43 -25.78 2.98
CA LEU A 476 -10.42 -25.34 3.97
C LEU A 476 -10.73 -26.49 4.95
N PRO A 477 -10.25 -26.43 6.20
CA PRO A 477 -10.50 -27.46 7.17
C PRO A 477 -11.92 -27.41 7.72
N ALA A 478 -12.56 -28.56 7.82
CA ALA A 478 -13.95 -28.65 8.20
C ALA A 478 -14.26 -29.86 9.10
N LEU A 479 -15.25 -29.67 9.96
CA LEU A 479 -15.80 -30.67 10.87
C LEU A 479 -17.29 -30.84 10.58
N MET A 480 -17.68 -32.02 10.12
CA MET A 480 -19.08 -32.38 9.90
C MET A 480 -19.62 -33.18 11.08
N PHE A 481 -20.49 -32.57 11.84
CA PHE A 481 -21.23 -33.17 12.94
C PHE A 481 -22.46 -33.86 12.39
N VAL A 482 -22.51 -35.20 12.53
CA VAL A 482 -23.59 -36.03 12.01
C VAL A 482 -24.31 -36.70 13.18
N PRO A 483 -25.64 -36.53 13.32
CA PRO A 483 -26.40 -37.17 14.39
C PRO A 483 -26.17 -38.68 14.42
N GLY A 484 -26.04 -39.24 15.61
CA GLY A 484 -25.85 -40.67 15.82
C GLY A 484 -27.10 -41.40 15.35
N THR A 485 -26.92 -42.40 14.50
CA THR A 485 -28.02 -43.29 14.13
C THR A 485 -28.20 -44.29 15.26
N ASN A 486 -29.32 -44.23 16.00
CA ASN A 486 -29.72 -45.39 16.82
C ASN A 486 -29.71 -46.62 15.90
N ALA A 487 -29.02 -47.68 16.33
CA ALA A 487 -28.49 -48.78 15.51
C ALA A 487 -29.50 -49.57 14.65
N ASN A 488 -30.77 -49.18 14.58
CA ASN A 488 -31.84 -49.91 13.88
C ASN A 488 -32.58 -49.14 12.78
N LYS A 489 -32.20 -47.90 12.43
CA LYS A 489 -32.54 -47.22 11.15
C LYS A 489 -31.93 -45.81 11.11
N PRO A 490 -31.07 -45.46 10.13
CA PRO A 490 -30.65 -44.08 9.92
C PRO A 490 -31.87 -43.22 9.56
N ALA A 491 -32.32 -42.34 10.45
CA ALA A 491 -33.22 -41.28 10.04
C ALA A 491 -32.42 -40.28 9.19
N PRO A 492 -32.92 -39.82 8.03
CA PRO A 492 -32.26 -38.76 7.29
C PRO A 492 -32.15 -37.51 8.19
N PRO A 493 -31.04 -36.75 8.11
CA PRO A 493 -30.87 -35.57 8.94
C PRO A 493 -32.02 -34.58 8.72
N ARG A 494 -32.54 -34.00 9.80
CA ARG A 494 -33.66 -33.05 9.78
C ARG A 494 -33.31 -31.70 9.14
N GLY A 495 -32.05 -31.51 8.74
CA GLY A 495 -31.54 -30.33 8.06
C GLY A 495 -30.02 -30.32 7.99
N LEU A 496 -29.47 -29.47 7.12
CA LEU A 496 -28.05 -29.17 7.02
C LEU A 496 -27.81 -27.73 7.49
N VAL A 497 -26.79 -27.51 8.31
CA VAL A 497 -26.38 -26.19 8.79
C VAL A 497 -24.92 -25.98 8.43
N LEU A 498 -24.61 -24.90 7.71
CA LEU A 498 -23.24 -24.40 7.58
C LEU A 498 -23.00 -23.42 8.74
N TYR A 499 -21.94 -23.65 9.51
CA TYR A 499 -21.56 -22.82 10.65
C TYR A 499 -20.18 -22.21 10.40
N ILE A 500 -20.11 -20.88 10.41
CA ILE A 500 -18.88 -20.12 10.19
C ILE A 500 -18.70 -19.17 11.37
N HIS A 501 -17.48 -19.03 11.86
CA HIS A 501 -17.15 -18.15 12.97
C HIS A 501 -15.85 -17.39 12.65
N GLU A 502 -15.76 -16.12 13.04
CA GLU A 502 -14.60 -15.26 12.70
C GLU A 502 -13.27 -15.77 13.31
N GLN A 503 -13.34 -16.39 14.48
CA GLN A 503 -12.21 -17.04 15.15
C GLN A 503 -11.97 -18.49 14.68
N GLY A 504 -12.67 -18.95 13.64
CA GLY A 504 -12.65 -20.32 13.16
C GLY A 504 -13.52 -21.29 13.96
N LYS A 505 -13.66 -22.51 13.45
CA LYS A 505 -14.52 -23.58 13.96
C LYS A 505 -14.16 -24.02 15.38
N ALA A 506 -12.90 -23.91 15.80
CA ALA A 506 -12.47 -24.26 17.15
C ALA A 506 -13.21 -23.45 18.24
N ALA A 507 -13.60 -22.21 17.94
CA ALA A 507 -14.34 -21.36 18.87
C ALA A 507 -15.76 -21.86 19.18
N VAL A 508 -16.30 -22.79 18.38
CA VAL A 508 -17.72 -23.19 18.43
C VAL A 508 -17.93 -24.70 18.53
N THR A 509 -16.85 -25.48 18.61
CA THR A 509 -16.88 -26.96 18.67
C THR A 509 -16.70 -27.52 20.09
N VAL A 510 -16.69 -26.63 21.09
CA VAL A 510 -16.64 -26.98 22.51
C VAL A 510 -17.85 -27.83 22.92
N PRO A 511 -17.68 -28.86 23.77
CA PRO A 511 -18.79 -29.60 24.35
C PRO A 511 -19.79 -28.67 25.07
N GLY A 512 -21.08 -28.95 24.93
CA GLY A 512 -22.18 -28.12 25.41
C GLY A 512 -22.49 -26.89 24.55
N GLY A 513 -21.72 -26.66 23.47
CA GLY A 513 -21.87 -25.51 22.58
C GLY A 513 -23.05 -25.57 21.61
N PRO A 514 -23.25 -24.52 20.80
CA PRO A 514 -24.39 -24.40 19.89
C PRO A 514 -24.44 -25.50 18.81
N ILE A 515 -23.27 -25.95 18.33
CA ILE A 515 -23.17 -27.05 17.35
C ILE A 515 -23.70 -28.36 17.96
N GLU A 516 -23.35 -28.66 19.21
CA GLU A 516 -23.80 -29.88 19.87
C GLU A 516 -25.32 -29.87 20.10
N ALA A 517 -25.89 -28.71 20.48
CA ALA A 517 -27.34 -28.57 20.60
C ALA A 517 -28.05 -28.85 19.26
N MET A 518 -27.51 -28.34 18.15
CA MET A 518 -28.09 -28.57 16.82
C MET A 518 -27.97 -30.02 16.34
N VAL A 519 -26.83 -30.68 16.57
CA VAL A 519 -26.65 -32.08 16.15
C VAL A 519 -27.51 -33.03 16.97
N LYS A 520 -27.66 -32.79 18.28
CA LYS A 520 -28.58 -33.55 19.14
C LYS A 520 -30.06 -33.33 18.78
N ALA A 521 -30.39 -32.17 18.20
CA ALA A 521 -31.73 -31.92 17.64
C ALA A 521 -31.97 -32.65 16.29
N GLY A 522 -30.98 -33.37 15.76
CA GLY A 522 -31.06 -34.17 14.55
C GLY A 522 -30.64 -33.46 13.26
N LYS A 523 -29.94 -32.33 13.35
CA LYS A 523 -29.36 -31.62 12.18
C LYS A 523 -27.93 -32.09 11.92
N CYS A 524 -27.49 -32.15 10.67
CA CYS A 524 -26.05 -32.18 10.39
C CYS A 524 -25.52 -30.75 10.40
N VAL A 525 -24.36 -30.55 11.02
CA VAL A 525 -23.71 -29.23 11.08
C VAL A 525 -22.31 -29.34 10.49
N LEU A 526 -22.02 -28.55 9.47
CA LEU A 526 -20.70 -28.41 8.88
C LEU A 526 -20.07 -27.12 9.42
N ALA A 527 -19.06 -27.24 10.27
CA ALA A 527 -18.23 -26.11 10.71
C ALA A 527 -16.97 -26.04 9.85
N VAL A 528 -16.66 -24.88 9.29
CA VAL A 528 -15.55 -24.68 8.33
C VAL A 528 -14.73 -23.48 8.77
N ASP A 529 -13.41 -23.61 8.72
CA ASP A 529 -12.54 -22.42 8.67
C ASP A 529 -12.47 -21.93 7.22
N VAL A 530 -12.84 -20.67 7.02
CA VAL A 530 -12.66 -19.99 5.73
C VAL A 530 -11.23 -19.43 5.65
N ARG A 531 -10.82 -19.01 4.45
CA ARG A 531 -9.45 -18.49 4.19
C ARG A 531 -9.06 -17.41 5.20
N GLY A 532 -7.92 -17.55 5.87
CA GLY A 532 -7.42 -16.57 6.83
C GLY A 532 -8.09 -16.62 8.22
N THR A 533 -8.82 -17.70 8.51
CA THR A 533 -9.45 -17.94 9.82
C THR A 533 -9.07 -19.30 10.38
N GLY A 534 -9.19 -19.47 11.71
CA GLY A 534 -8.90 -20.74 12.40
C GLY A 534 -7.53 -21.30 12.05
N GLU A 535 -7.48 -22.55 11.58
CA GLU A 535 -6.21 -23.22 11.22
C GLU A 535 -5.50 -22.62 10.00
N THR A 536 -6.16 -21.73 9.25
CA THR A 536 -5.59 -21.07 8.06
C THR A 536 -5.24 -19.60 8.30
N GLN A 537 -5.35 -19.12 9.53
CA GLN A 537 -5.04 -17.74 9.90
C GLN A 537 -3.52 -17.49 9.90
N GLN A 538 -3.11 -16.32 9.43
CA GLN A 538 -1.73 -15.84 9.57
C GLN A 538 -1.40 -15.46 11.02
N ASP A 539 -0.20 -15.78 11.48
CA ASP A 539 0.28 -15.42 12.83
C ASP A 539 1.50 -14.47 12.81
N LYS A 540 2.10 -14.24 11.63
CA LYS A 540 3.36 -13.49 11.48
C LYS A 540 3.21 -12.05 10.99
N GLN A 541 2.05 -11.62 10.51
CA GLN A 541 1.87 -10.28 9.94
C GLN A 541 1.29 -9.30 10.96
N ASN A 542 2.15 -8.78 11.84
CA ASN A 542 1.74 -7.95 12.98
C ASN A 542 1.73 -6.42 12.73
N LYS A 543 2.34 -5.94 11.64
CA LYS A 543 2.57 -4.50 11.41
C LYS A 543 1.30 -3.64 11.35
N PHE A 544 0.25 -4.12 10.68
CA PHE A 544 -1.00 -3.39 10.46
C PHE A 544 -2.24 -4.17 10.92
N THR A 545 -2.06 -5.06 11.91
CA THR A 545 -3.13 -5.95 12.38
C THR A 545 -4.33 -5.20 12.95
N ASP A 546 -4.08 -4.09 13.62
CA ASP A 546 -5.12 -3.20 14.17
C ASP A 546 -5.95 -2.49 13.10
N ALA A 547 -5.40 -2.31 11.89
CA ALA A 547 -6.07 -1.64 10.78
C ALA A 547 -6.78 -2.61 9.81
N ILE A 548 -6.09 -3.68 9.39
CA ILE A 548 -6.53 -4.58 8.31
C ILE A 548 -6.67 -6.04 8.77
N GLY A 549 -6.16 -6.38 9.96
CA GLY A 549 -6.11 -7.75 10.46
C GLY A 549 -4.80 -8.47 10.15
N LEU A 550 -4.71 -9.73 10.58
CA LEU A 550 -3.50 -10.56 10.47
C LEU A 550 -3.14 -10.96 9.02
N ASP A 551 -4.05 -10.79 8.07
CA ASP A 551 -3.85 -11.14 6.66
C ASP A 551 -3.50 -9.91 5.80
N TRP A 552 -3.03 -8.81 6.38
CA TRP A 552 -2.93 -7.52 5.67
C TRP A 552 -2.06 -7.58 4.40
N LYS A 553 -1.00 -8.40 4.36
CA LYS A 553 -0.18 -8.59 3.14
C LYS A 553 -0.96 -9.33 2.06
N ASP A 554 -1.77 -10.31 2.44
CA ASP A 554 -2.60 -11.06 1.50
C ASP A 554 -3.73 -10.17 0.98
N VAL A 555 -4.31 -9.32 1.83
CA VAL A 555 -5.29 -8.30 1.43
C VAL A 555 -4.70 -7.34 0.41
N PHE A 556 -3.50 -6.78 0.65
CA PHE A 556 -2.89 -5.88 -0.34
C PHE A 556 -2.39 -6.59 -1.59
N THR A 557 -1.93 -7.84 -1.49
CA THR A 557 -1.55 -8.62 -2.69
C THR A 557 -2.80 -8.90 -3.55
N ALA A 558 -3.93 -9.27 -2.93
CA ALA A 558 -5.20 -9.40 -3.64
C ALA A 558 -5.65 -8.06 -4.25
N TYR A 559 -5.49 -6.95 -3.51
CA TYR A 559 -5.80 -5.60 -3.97
C TYR A 559 -4.99 -5.21 -5.21
N LEU A 560 -3.67 -5.48 -5.22
CA LEU A 560 -2.79 -5.29 -6.38
C LEU A 560 -3.22 -6.14 -7.59
N LEU A 561 -3.76 -7.33 -7.35
CA LEU A 561 -4.33 -8.22 -8.37
C LEU A 561 -5.76 -7.83 -8.81
N GLY A 562 -6.30 -6.71 -8.30
CA GLY A 562 -7.66 -6.27 -8.65
C GLY A 562 -8.74 -7.18 -8.08
N ARG A 563 -8.45 -7.85 -6.96
CA ARG A 563 -9.33 -8.81 -6.31
C ARG A 563 -9.78 -8.32 -4.94
N SER A 564 -11.04 -8.57 -4.64
CA SER A 564 -11.61 -8.39 -3.30
C SER A 564 -11.27 -9.59 -2.44
N TYR A 565 -10.54 -9.38 -1.35
CA TYR A 565 -10.24 -10.47 -0.38
C TYR A 565 -11.53 -11.05 0.24
N VAL A 566 -12.57 -10.23 0.39
CA VAL A 566 -13.90 -10.67 0.84
C VAL A 566 -14.54 -11.62 -0.17
N GLY A 567 -14.41 -11.36 -1.47
CA GLY A 567 -14.96 -12.25 -2.51
C GLY A 567 -14.17 -13.54 -2.69
N MET A 568 -12.96 -13.60 -2.15
CA MET A 568 -12.13 -14.80 -2.15
C MET A 568 -12.48 -15.76 -1.02
N ARG A 569 -12.98 -15.24 0.12
CA ARG A 569 -13.49 -16.03 1.25
C ARG A 569 -14.88 -16.60 0.92
#